data_AF-A0A8H4ELI8-F1
#
_entry.id   AF-A0A8H4ELI8-F1
#
_cell.length_a   1.000
_cell.length_b   1.000
_cell.length_c   1.000
_cell.angle_alpha   90.00
_cell.angle_beta   90.00
_cell.angle_gamma   90.00
#
_symmetry.space_group_name_H-M   'P 1'
#
loop_
_entity.id
_entity.type
_entity.pdbx_description
1 polymer ?
#
loop_
_entity_poly.entity_id
_entity_poly.type
_entity_poly.pdbx_seq_one_letter_code
_entity_poly.pdbx_strand_id
1 'polypeptide(L)'
;MFLFELLTLGFVFNNVDIASFPPLAFIEVASTVQQKLLNSLPITGYLVKEHLSWDIHRLNIFSELYDPIQIVCNYLDAYDRHGLNVNDVVLYSQNCIKKPLPDQRCRDLIAKYFFEGNADGVSSFRFVEIFVDVLADQLTRLSSSAYFTVENLKLTINDETTLRTTLVNALIDVSKDFAIRSVKAKAAQLESTSDDYDAKFEIVQWDASNHLLVFFMSQHPDSICALYREKNKVPDNVKEFLRSHNMAGPSKWELEDYNRMPSDLLLERLECLAPRTMYPLDLPLYALSADNITKMALILLRARANVPVVVMGEAGCGKVVEVNYEPFNLHAGIKEQDILDFMDMAQKKADNGELWLLFDEINTCNHIGLLANLIAHRTLQGKLVHPNIRLFSACNPYRKRVKAQSQTGIKTRIRRYEEQNNLVYQVKPLPDQI
;
A
#
# COMPACT_ATOMS: atom_id res chain seq x y z
N MET A 1 21.92 2.03 -29.74
CA MET A 1 22.18 1.13 -30.87
C MET A 1 21.05 0.12 -31.00
N PHE A 2 20.81 -0.74 -30.01
CA PHE A 2 19.72 -1.72 -30.00
C PHE A 2 18.35 -1.18 -30.46
N LEU A 3 17.79 -0.15 -29.80
CA LEU A 3 16.48 0.40 -30.19
C LEU A 3 16.47 1.00 -31.60
N PHE A 4 17.61 1.48 -32.09
CA PHE A 4 17.72 2.02 -33.45
C PHE A 4 17.64 0.91 -34.49
N GLU A 5 18.39 -0.17 -34.30
CA GLU A 5 18.32 -1.36 -35.16
C GLU A 5 16.91 -1.92 -35.16
N LEU A 6 16.33 -2.12 -33.97
CA LEU A 6 15.01 -2.70 -33.81
C LEU A 6 13.89 -1.88 -34.46
N LEU A 7 13.83 -0.56 -34.20
CA LEU A 7 12.74 0.30 -34.64
C LEU A 7 12.91 0.83 -36.07
N THR A 8 14.16 0.94 -36.56
CA THR A 8 14.44 1.54 -37.87
C THR A 8 14.69 0.47 -38.93
N LEU A 9 15.47 -0.56 -38.60
CA LEU A 9 15.80 -1.64 -39.53
C LEU A 9 14.74 -2.77 -39.47
N GLY A 10 13.98 -2.84 -38.37
CA GLY A 10 12.98 -3.88 -38.17
C GLY A 10 13.58 -5.24 -37.77
N PHE A 11 14.88 -5.28 -37.46
CA PHE A 11 15.55 -6.47 -36.95
C PHE A 11 16.78 -6.11 -36.12
N VAL A 12 17.18 -7.02 -35.25
CA VAL A 12 18.43 -6.98 -34.49
C VAL A 12 19.22 -8.26 -34.77
N PHE A 13 20.54 -8.16 -34.68
CA PHE A 13 21.45 -9.24 -35.00
C PHE A 13 22.43 -9.44 -33.84
N ASN A 14 22.68 -10.70 -33.50
CA ASN A 14 23.76 -11.08 -32.59
C ASN A 14 24.50 -12.29 -33.16
N ASN A 15 25.59 -12.03 -33.90
CA ASN A 15 26.54 -12.98 -34.50
C ASN A 15 25.96 -14.12 -35.35
N VAL A 16 25.12 -14.96 -34.75
CA VAL A 16 24.51 -16.17 -35.33
C VAL A 16 23.00 -16.01 -35.49
N ASP A 17 22.37 -15.17 -34.67
CA ASP A 17 20.91 -15.04 -34.62
C ASP A 17 20.45 -13.68 -35.16
N ILE A 18 19.33 -13.70 -35.90
CA ILE A 18 18.60 -12.50 -36.34
C ILE A 18 17.19 -12.59 -35.76
N ALA A 19 16.77 -11.55 -35.04
CA ALA A 19 15.40 -11.40 -34.56
C ALA A 19 14.74 -10.24 -35.30
N SER A 20 13.59 -10.50 -35.92
CA SER A 20 12.78 -9.47 -36.57
C SER A 20 11.75 -8.88 -35.61
N PHE A 21 11.48 -7.58 -35.76
CA PHE A 21 10.48 -6.88 -34.96
C PHE A 21 9.08 -7.18 -35.52
N PRO A 22 8.11 -7.57 -34.68
CA PRO A 22 6.78 -7.93 -35.15
C PRO A 22 6.00 -6.70 -35.65
N PRO A 23 4.93 -6.89 -36.44
CA PRO A 23 4.13 -5.79 -36.99
C PRO A 23 3.49 -4.88 -35.93
N LEU A 24 3.19 -5.42 -34.75
CA LEU A 24 2.72 -4.68 -33.60
C LEU A 24 3.51 -5.10 -32.37
N ALA A 25 4.21 -4.15 -31.77
CA ALA A 25 4.89 -4.32 -30.51
C ALA A 25 4.84 -3.02 -29.71
N PHE A 26 4.82 -3.18 -28.40
CA PHE A 26 4.87 -2.08 -27.44
C PHE A 26 6.21 -2.13 -26.74
N ILE A 27 6.91 -0.99 -26.71
CA ILE A 27 8.15 -0.84 -25.94
C ILE A 27 7.84 0.11 -24.80
N GLU A 28 7.85 -0.41 -23.59
CA GLU A 28 7.76 0.39 -22.39
C GLU A 28 9.16 0.80 -21.95
N VAL A 29 9.36 2.11 -21.73
CA VAL A 29 10.60 2.64 -21.15
C VAL A 29 10.33 2.95 -19.68
N ALA A 30 11.17 2.42 -18.79
CA ALA A 30 10.99 2.57 -17.36
C ALA A 30 10.82 4.04 -16.93
N SER A 31 9.80 4.30 -16.12
CA SER A 31 9.57 5.61 -15.54
C SER A 31 10.68 5.92 -14.53
N THR A 32 11.57 6.84 -14.89
CA THR A 32 12.67 7.32 -14.06
C THR A 32 12.43 8.76 -13.67
N VAL A 33 13.02 9.18 -12.55
CA VAL A 33 12.98 10.58 -12.09
C VAL A 33 13.30 11.53 -13.24
N GLN A 34 12.39 12.48 -13.50
CA GLN A 34 12.48 13.47 -14.59
C GLN A 34 12.67 12.85 -15.99
N GLN A 35 12.19 11.62 -16.19
CA GLN A 35 12.30 10.86 -17.44
C GLN A 35 13.75 10.72 -17.94
N LYS A 36 14.74 10.70 -17.04
CA LYS A 36 16.17 10.63 -17.39
C LYS A 36 16.49 9.52 -18.38
N LEU A 37 15.92 8.32 -18.21
CA LEU A 37 16.13 7.20 -19.14
C LEU A 37 15.52 7.48 -20.52
N LEU A 38 14.29 7.99 -20.59
CA LEU A 38 13.66 8.31 -21.88
C LEU A 38 14.44 9.39 -22.63
N ASN A 39 14.91 10.41 -21.90
CA ASN A 39 15.67 11.53 -22.42
C ASN A 39 17.11 11.17 -22.82
N SER A 40 17.67 10.10 -22.25
CA SER A 40 19.01 9.64 -22.62
C SER A 40 19.04 8.78 -23.89
N LEU A 41 17.88 8.34 -24.38
CA LEU A 41 17.75 7.53 -25.59
C LEU A 41 17.61 8.44 -26.82
N PRO A 42 18.65 8.60 -27.69
CA PRO A 42 18.60 9.59 -28.76
C PRO A 42 17.48 9.36 -29.79
N ILE A 43 17.10 8.09 -29.99
CA ILE A 43 16.04 7.72 -30.95
C ILE A 43 14.67 8.28 -30.58
N THR A 44 14.39 8.51 -29.29
CA THR A 44 13.09 9.00 -28.82
C THR A 44 12.81 10.43 -29.30
N GLY A 45 13.85 11.18 -29.67
CA GLY A 45 13.73 12.50 -30.29
C GLY A 45 13.17 12.48 -31.72
N TYR A 46 13.24 11.33 -32.40
CA TYR A 46 12.81 11.17 -33.79
C TYR A 46 11.46 10.46 -33.93
N LEU A 47 10.93 9.91 -32.83
CA LEU A 47 9.61 9.28 -32.81
C LEU A 47 8.52 10.35 -32.75
N VAL A 48 7.37 10.06 -33.36
CA VAL A 48 6.16 10.87 -33.19
C VAL A 48 5.75 10.79 -31.73
N LYS A 49 5.66 11.95 -31.08
CA LYS A 49 5.29 12.04 -29.67
C LYS A 49 3.82 12.39 -29.56
N GLU A 50 3.04 11.48 -28.98
CA GLU A 50 1.71 11.76 -28.50
C GLU A 50 1.76 11.85 -26.98
N HIS A 51 1.39 13.01 -26.42
CA HIS A 51 1.33 13.17 -24.98
C HIS A 51 0.00 12.68 -24.46
N LEU A 52 0.03 11.62 -23.64
CA LEU A 52 -1.16 11.12 -22.96
C LEU A 52 -1.30 11.83 -21.61
N SER A 53 -2.38 12.57 -21.43
CA SER A 53 -2.77 13.09 -20.14
C SER A 53 -3.56 12.04 -19.36
N TRP A 54 -3.39 12.04 -18.04
CA TRP A 54 -4.24 11.23 -17.17
C TRP A 54 -5.70 11.66 -17.31
N ASP A 55 -6.61 10.68 -17.36
CA ASP A 55 -8.04 10.90 -17.55
C ASP A 55 -8.83 9.76 -16.88
N ILE A 56 -9.69 10.11 -15.92
CA ILE A 56 -10.55 9.15 -15.22
C ILE A 56 -11.50 8.40 -16.18
N HIS A 57 -11.86 9.00 -17.31
CA HIS A 57 -12.67 8.36 -18.34
C HIS A 57 -11.92 7.25 -19.10
N ARG A 58 -10.64 7.01 -18.79
CA ARG A 58 -9.86 5.87 -19.30
C ARG A 58 -9.73 4.74 -18.27
N LEU A 59 -10.26 4.90 -17.05
CA LEU A 59 -10.28 3.83 -16.06
C LEU A 59 -11.14 2.66 -16.58
N ASN A 60 -10.52 1.50 -16.73
CA ASN A 60 -11.24 0.29 -17.11
C ASN A 60 -12.06 -0.22 -15.91
N ILE A 61 -13.31 -0.62 -16.16
CA ILE A 61 -14.20 -1.15 -15.14
C ILE A 61 -14.64 -2.52 -15.59
N PHE A 62 -14.30 -3.54 -14.82
CA PHE A 62 -14.75 -4.88 -15.10
C PHE A 62 -16.21 -5.03 -14.65
N SER A 63 -17.01 -5.69 -15.47
CA SER A 63 -18.43 -5.92 -15.18
C SER A 63 -18.68 -7.05 -14.17
N GLU A 64 -17.61 -7.66 -13.65
CA GLU A 64 -17.67 -8.70 -12.63
C GLU A 64 -18.11 -8.11 -11.30
N LEU A 65 -19.11 -8.71 -10.66
CA LEU A 65 -19.71 -8.18 -9.42
C LEU A 65 -18.74 -8.17 -8.23
N TYR A 66 -17.75 -9.06 -8.26
CA TYR A 66 -16.73 -9.19 -7.23
C TYR A 66 -15.45 -8.40 -7.55
N ASP A 67 -15.45 -7.66 -8.66
CA ASP A 67 -14.37 -6.74 -8.98
C ASP A 67 -14.27 -5.66 -7.87
N PRO A 68 -13.05 -5.33 -7.40
CA PRO A 68 -12.86 -4.33 -6.35
C PRO A 68 -13.53 -2.98 -6.65
N ILE A 69 -13.51 -2.52 -7.91
CA ILE A 69 -14.16 -1.26 -8.31
C ILE A 69 -15.67 -1.39 -8.14
N GLN A 70 -16.27 -2.51 -8.56
CA GLN A 70 -17.70 -2.74 -8.39
C GLN A 70 -18.10 -2.79 -6.92
N ILE A 71 -17.35 -3.50 -6.06
CA ILE A 71 -17.60 -3.56 -4.62
C ILE A 71 -17.61 -2.14 -4.03
N VAL A 72 -16.55 -1.38 -4.28
CA VAL A 72 -16.40 -0.02 -3.78
C VAL A 72 -17.52 0.88 -4.29
N CYS A 73 -17.79 0.87 -5.59
CA CYS A 73 -18.78 1.76 -6.18
C CYS A 73 -20.20 1.47 -5.70
N ASN A 74 -20.56 0.22 -5.41
CA ASN A 74 -21.87 -0.10 -4.84
C ASN A 74 -22.06 0.49 -3.45
N TYR A 75 -21.03 0.43 -2.61
CA TYR A 75 -21.05 1.09 -1.30
C TYR A 75 -21.00 2.61 -1.41
N LEU A 76 -20.19 3.17 -2.31
CA LEU A 76 -20.14 4.61 -2.56
C LEU A 76 -21.47 5.14 -3.10
N ASP A 77 -22.15 4.42 -3.99
CA ASP A 77 -23.48 4.81 -4.49
C ASP A 77 -24.53 4.79 -3.37
N ALA A 78 -24.51 3.76 -2.52
CA ALA A 78 -25.38 3.70 -1.35
C ALA A 78 -25.07 4.80 -0.32
N TYR A 79 -23.79 5.13 -0.13
CA TYR A 79 -23.35 6.25 0.72
C TYR A 79 -23.84 7.59 0.14
N ASP A 80 -23.63 7.81 -1.15
CA ASP A 80 -23.99 9.04 -1.89
C ASP A 80 -25.49 9.32 -1.88
N ARG A 81 -26.30 8.25 -1.84
CA ARG A 81 -27.77 8.31 -1.76
C ARG A 81 -28.32 8.26 -0.34
N HIS A 82 -27.45 8.32 0.68
CA HIS A 82 -27.81 8.21 2.10
C HIS A 82 -28.59 6.92 2.45
N GLY A 83 -28.34 5.83 1.72
CA GLY A 83 -29.06 4.56 1.83
C GLY A 83 -28.43 3.54 2.77
N LEU A 84 -27.20 3.78 3.27
CA LEU A 84 -26.43 2.77 4.00
C LEU A 84 -27.06 2.28 5.30
N ASN A 85 -27.84 3.11 6.00
CA ASN A 85 -28.51 2.70 7.24
C ASN A 85 -29.92 2.14 7.00
N VAL A 86 -30.37 2.11 5.74
CA VAL A 86 -31.73 1.67 5.36
C VAL A 86 -31.69 0.33 4.62
N ASN A 87 -30.72 0.16 3.71
CA ASN A 87 -30.58 -1.04 2.90
C ASN A 87 -29.20 -1.66 3.09
N ASP A 88 -29.17 -2.98 3.20
CA ASP A 88 -27.92 -3.73 3.17
C ASP A 88 -27.34 -3.77 1.75
N VAL A 89 -26.03 -3.52 1.64
CA VAL A 89 -25.27 -3.71 0.41
C VAL A 89 -24.71 -5.13 0.45
N VAL A 90 -25.45 -6.06 -0.15
CA VAL A 90 -25.15 -7.50 -0.08
C VAL A 90 -24.29 -7.92 -1.27
N LEU A 91 -23.02 -8.23 -1.00
CA LEU A 91 -22.06 -8.67 -2.02
C LEU A 91 -22.16 -10.18 -2.28
N TYR A 92 -22.44 -10.98 -1.25
CA TYR A 92 -22.48 -12.45 -1.31
C TYR A 92 -23.78 -12.96 -0.69
N SER A 93 -24.68 -13.58 -1.47
CA SER A 93 -25.83 -14.43 -1.05
C SER A 93 -26.83 -14.61 -2.20
N GLN A 94 -27.95 -15.31 -1.97
CA GLN A 94 -29.06 -15.40 -2.94
C GLN A 94 -29.71 -14.04 -3.29
N ASN A 95 -29.58 -13.04 -2.40
CA ASN A 95 -30.12 -11.69 -2.55
C ASN A 95 -29.02 -10.67 -2.87
N CYS A 96 -27.85 -11.11 -3.36
CA CYS A 96 -26.78 -10.20 -3.73
C CYS A 96 -27.14 -9.28 -4.91
N ILE A 97 -26.32 -8.25 -5.10
CA ILE A 97 -26.38 -7.38 -6.27
C ILE A 97 -26.36 -8.23 -7.54
N LYS A 98 -27.38 -8.10 -8.38
CA LYS A 98 -27.55 -8.92 -9.59
C LYS A 98 -27.01 -8.27 -10.86
N LYS A 99 -26.72 -6.98 -10.81
CA LYS A 99 -26.26 -6.19 -11.96
C LYS A 99 -25.13 -5.25 -11.53
N PRO A 100 -24.03 -5.19 -12.28
CA PRO A 100 -22.96 -4.24 -12.00
C PRO A 100 -23.48 -2.81 -12.15
N LEU A 101 -22.88 -1.89 -11.40
CA LEU A 101 -23.13 -0.48 -11.60
C LEU A 101 -22.60 -0.04 -12.98
N PRO A 102 -23.29 0.90 -13.65
CA PRO A 102 -22.83 1.43 -14.93
C PRO A 102 -21.44 2.05 -14.81
N ASP A 103 -20.57 1.78 -15.80
CA ASP A 103 -19.17 2.22 -15.78
C ASP A 103 -19.01 3.73 -15.54
N GLN A 104 -19.86 4.54 -16.18
CA GLN A 104 -19.84 5.98 -15.99
C GLN A 104 -20.12 6.38 -14.54
N ARG A 105 -21.09 5.72 -13.88
CA ARG A 105 -21.41 5.98 -12.47
C ARG A 105 -20.24 5.62 -11.56
N CYS A 106 -19.57 4.49 -11.81
CA CYS A 106 -18.37 4.10 -11.06
C CYS A 106 -17.25 5.13 -11.21
N ARG A 107 -17.01 5.64 -12.44
CA ARG A 107 -16.01 6.70 -12.68
C ARG A 107 -16.35 7.99 -11.96
N ASP A 108 -17.62 8.40 -11.99
CA ASP A 108 -18.07 9.61 -11.29
C ASP A 108 -17.91 9.49 -9.77
N LEU A 109 -18.21 8.31 -9.21
CA LEU A 109 -18.04 8.03 -7.78
C LEU A 109 -16.57 8.04 -7.39
N ILE A 110 -15.70 7.38 -8.15
CA ILE A 110 -14.25 7.42 -7.89
C ILE A 110 -13.72 8.85 -8.03
N ALA A 111 -14.12 9.58 -9.07
CA ALA A 111 -13.77 11.00 -9.26
C ALA A 111 -14.13 11.82 -8.01
N LYS A 112 -15.39 11.70 -7.58
CA LYS A 112 -15.93 12.42 -6.42
C LYS A 112 -15.21 12.06 -5.13
N TYR A 113 -15.15 10.77 -4.79
CA TYR A 113 -14.67 10.37 -3.48
C TYR A 113 -13.14 10.32 -3.40
N PHE A 114 -12.41 10.06 -4.49
CA PHE A 114 -10.95 9.98 -4.42
C PHE A 114 -10.25 11.30 -4.80
N PHE A 115 -10.75 12.08 -5.76
CA PHE A 115 -10.03 13.26 -6.27
C PHE A 115 -10.58 14.61 -5.77
N GLU A 116 -11.87 14.74 -5.46
CA GLU A 116 -12.39 16.02 -4.96
C GLU A 116 -11.74 16.42 -3.63
N GLY A 117 -11.29 17.68 -3.54
CA GLY A 117 -10.65 18.22 -2.34
C GLY A 117 -9.16 17.89 -2.18
N ASN A 118 -8.56 17.15 -3.12
CA ASN A 118 -7.13 16.81 -3.10
C ASN A 118 -6.31 17.70 -4.03
N ALA A 119 -5.17 18.18 -3.53
CA ALA A 119 -4.23 19.04 -4.27
C ALA A 119 -3.46 18.26 -5.35
N ASP A 120 -2.98 19.02 -6.34
CA ASP A 120 -2.21 18.58 -7.52
C ASP A 120 -1.22 17.43 -7.25
N GLY A 121 -1.24 16.41 -8.12
CA GLY A 121 -0.22 15.34 -8.15
C GLY A 121 -0.74 13.90 -7.96
N VAL A 122 -2.00 13.71 -7.60
CA VAL A 122 -2.64 12.39 -7.50
C VAL A 122 -3.22 11.99 -8.87
N SER A 123 -2.41 11.92 -9.93
CA SER A 123 -2.92 11.60 -11.29
C SER A 123 -2.32 10.30 -11.80
N SER A 124 -2.64 9.19 -11.12
CA SER A 124 -2.20 7.85 -11.50
C SER A 124 -3.26 6.81 -11.16
N PHE A 125 -3.50 5.88 -12.10
CA PHE A 125 -4.38 4.72 -11.85
C PHE A 125 -3.87 3.85 -10.72
N ARG A 126 -2.56 3.83 -10.45
CA ARG A 126 -2.00 3.11 -9.31
C ARG A 126 -2.57 3.57 -7.97
N PHE A 127 -2.77 4.88 -7.81
CA PHE A 127 -3.34 5.40 -6.56
C PHE A 127 -4.84 5.11 -6.46
N VAL A 128 -5.53 5.04 -7.59
CA VAL A 128 -6.93 4.56 -7.65
C VAL A 128 -7.00 3.09 -7.22
N GLU A 129 -6.13 2.24 -7.74
CA GLU A 129 -6.04 0.82 -7.33
C GLU A 129 -5.79 0.69 -5.83
N ILE A 130 -4.82 1.42 -5.27
CA ILE A 130 -4.55 1.37 -3.82
C ILE A 130 -5.80 1.78 -3.01
N PHE A 131 -6.46 2.87 -3.41
CA PHE A 131 -7.69 3.32 -2.76
C PHE A 131 -8.79 2.26 -2.84
N VAL A 132 -9.01 1.69 -4.04
CA VAL A 132 -10.05 0.71 -4.32
C VAL A 132 -9.77 -0.61 -3.61
N ASP A 133 -8.57 -1.17 -3.71
CA ASP A 133 -8.22 -2.48 -3.15
C ASP A 133 -8.35 -2.49 -1.62
N VAL A 134 -7.83 -1.44 -0.95
CA VAL A 134 -7.94 -1.32 0.51
C VAL A 134 -9.39 -1.16 0.94
N LEU A 135 -10.16 -0.32 0.24
CA LEU A 135 -11.56 -0.11 0.57
C LEU A 135 -12.40 -1.37 0.30
N ALA A 136 -12.17 -2.06 -0.82
CA ALA A 136 -12.87 -3.27 -1.21
C ALA A 136 -12.68 -4.41 -0.20
N ASP A 137 -11.46 -4.64 0.30
CA ASP A 137 -11.20 -5.65 1.35
C ASP A 137 -12.01 -5.35 2.62
N GLN A 138 -12.05 -4.10 3.06
CA GLN A 138 -12.78 -3.73 4.28
C GLN A 138 -14.29 -3.76 4.09
N LEU A 139 -14.81 -3.30 2.95
CA LEU A 139 -16.24 -3.36 2.63
C LEU A 139 -16.72 -4.79 2.44
N THR A 140 -15.88 -5.68 1.92
CA THR A 140 -16.15 -7.12 1.83
C THR A 140 -16.37 -7.73 3.22
N ARG A 141 -15.55 -7.32 4.19
CA ARG A 141 -15.68 -7.77 5.59
C ARG A 141 -16.93 -7.20 6.24
N LEU A 142 -17.22 -5.91 6.02
CA LEU A 142 -18.46 -5.27 6.48
C LEU A 142 -19.69 -6.00 5.93
N SER A 143 -19.71 -6.31 4.62
CA SER A 143 -20.81 -7.05 3.97
C SER A 143 -20.96 -8.47 4.50
N SER A 144 -19.88 -9.10 4.96
CA SER A 144 -19.88 -10.48 5.45
C SER A 144 -20.26 -10.60 6.92
N SER A 145 -20.28 -9.49 7.66
CA SER A 145 -20.71 -9.50 9.05
C SER A 145 -22.23 -9.62 9.15
N ALA A 146 -22.69 -10.59 9.92
CA ALA A 146 -24.09 -10.72 10.30
C ALA A 146 -24.51 -9.60 11.26
N TYR A 147 -23.60 -9.18 12.16
CA TYR A 147 -23.91 -8.14 13.15
C TYR A 147 -24.19 -6.77 12.54
N PHE A 148 -23.39 -6.35 11.56
CA PHE A 148 -23.49 -5.01 11.00
C PHE A 148 -24.66 -4.81 10.04
N THR A 149 -25.54 -5.80 9.85
CA THR A 149 -26.77 -5.66 9.04
C THR A 149 -27.69 -4.57 9.58
N VAL A 150 -28.49 -3.97 8.71
CA VAL A 150 -29.42 -2.89 9.11
C VAL A 150 -30.37 -3.37 10.21
N GLU A 151 -30.91 -4.58 10.07
CA GLU A 151 -31.84 -5.17 11.04
C GLU A 151 -31.19 -5.36 12.42
N ASN A 152 -30.00 -5.97 12.48
CA ASN A 152 -29.35 -6.27 13.76
C ASN A 152 -28.90 -5.01 14.49
N LEU A 153 -28.40 -4.00 13.78
CA LEU A 153 -27.98 -2.74 14.40
C LEU A 153 -29.15 -1.96 15.03
N LYS A 154 -30.34 -2.05 14.42
CA LYS A 154 -31.57 -1.45 14.97
C LYS A 154 -31.99 -2.12 16.27
N LEU A 155 -31.78 -3.44 16.38
CA LEU A 155 -32.10 -4.21 17.57
C LEU A 155 -31.11 -3.97 18.73
N THR A 156 -29.84 -3.70 18.43
CA THR A 156 -28.77 -3.69 19.45
C THR A 156 -28.34 -2.31 19.97
N ILE A 157 -28.47 -1.26 19.16
CA ILE A 157 -28.02 0.09 19.54
C ILE A 157 -29.23 1.03 19.65
N ASN A 158 -29.82 1.38 18.50
CA ASN A 158 -31.00 2.22 18.39
C ASN A 158 -31.51 2.18 16.94
N ASP A 159 -32.81 2.40 16.73
CA ASP A 159 -33.47 2.34 15.42
C ASP A 159 -33.02 3.47 14.45
N GLU A 160 -32.48 4.57 14.99
CA GLU A 160 -31.97 5.75 14.25
C GLU A 160 -30.44 5.77 14.09
N THR A 161 -29.74 4.64 14.29
CA THR A 161 -28.28 4.64 14.25
C THR A 161 -27.71 5.00 12.86
N THR A 162 -26.74 5.91 12.85
CA THR A 162 -25.97 6.30 11.65
C THR A 162 -24.64 5.55 11.54
N LEU A 163 -24.45 4.50 12.34
CA LEU A 163 -23.17 3.81 12.51
C LEU A 163 -22.57 3.33 11.18
N ARG A 164 -23.34 2.67 10.30
CA ARG A 164 -22.82 2.15 9.02
C ARG A 164 -22.26 3.27 8.15
N THR A 165 -22.94 4.41 8.11
CA THR A 165 -22.45 5.60 7.39
C THR A 165 -21.13 6.10 7.97
N THR A 166 -21.02 6.16 9.29
CA THR A 166 -19.77 6.57 9.96
C THR A 166 -18.63 5.58 9.74
N LEU A 167 -18.89 4.28 9.80
CA LEU A 167 -17.88 3.26 9.53
C LEU A 167 -17.40 3.33 8.08
N VAL A 168 -18.31 3.37 7.10
CA VAL A 168 -17.95 3.50 5.69
C VAL A 168 -17.17 4.79 5.42
N ASN A 169 -17.55 5.90 6.05
CA ASN A 169 -16.77 7.15 5.95
C ASN A 169 -15.33 6.99 6.48
N ALA A 170 -15.17 6.36 7.65
CA ALA A 170 -13.86 6.11 8.22
C ALA A 170 -13.00 5.21 7.30
N LEU A 171 -13.59 4.17 6.71
CA LEU A 171 -12.92 3.31 5.74
C LEU A 171 -12.50 4.09 4.47
N ILE A 172 -13.38 4.95 3.96
CA ILE A 172 -13.10 5.82 2.81
C ILE A 172 -11.90 6.73 3.13
N ASP A 173 -11.88 7.40 4.29
CA ASP A 173 -10.81 8.32 4.68
C ASP A 173 -9.45 7.60 4.82
N VAL A 174 -9.44 6.41 5.44
CA VAL A 174 -8.23 5.59 5.61
C VAL A 174 -7.69 5.12 4.25
N SER A 175 -8.55 4.64 3.36
CA SER A 175 -8.15 4.22 2.02
C SER A 175 -7.61 5.39 1.18
N LYS A 176 -8.19 6.59 1.32
CA LYS A 176 -7.65 7.79 0.66
C LYS A 176 -6.27 8.14 1.21
N ASP A 177 -6.10 8.12 2.53
CA ASP A 177 -4.82 8.46 3.17
C ASP A 177 -3.70 7.50 2.73
N PHE A 178 -4.00 6.21 2.58
CA PHE A 178 -3.04 5.23 2.02
C PHE A 178 -2.56 5.58 0.61
N ALA A 179 -3.46 6.01 -0.27
CA ALA A 179 -3.13 6.33 -1.65
C ALA A 179 -2.40 7.69 -1.77
N ILE A 180 -2.83 8.71 -1.03
CA ILE A 180 -2.26 10.07 -1.10
C ILE A 180 -0.86 10.14 -0.48
N ARG A 181 -0.60 9.42 0.61
CA ARG A 181 0.71 9.45 1.29
C ARG A 181 1.84 8.92 0.40
N SER A 182 1.57 7.96 -0.46
CA SER A 182 2.53 7.48 -1.45
C SER A 182 2.99 8.60 -2.41
N VAL A 183 2.09 9.52 -2.78
CA VAL A 183 2.41 10.70 -3.61
C VAL A 183 3.34 11.66 -2.87
N LYS A 184 3.05 11.94 -1.58
CA LYS A 184 3.87 12.84 -0.77
C LYS A 184 5.28 12.29 -0.51
N ALA A 185 5.40 10.97 -0.30
CA ALA A 185 6.69 10.31 -0.15
C ALA A 185 7.57 10.45 -1.41
N LYS A 186 6.95 10.33 -2.60
CA LYS A 186 7.62 10.57 -3.88
C LYS A 186 8.15 12.01 -3.98
N ALA A 187 7.34 13.01 -3.64
CA ALA A 187 7.77 14.41 -3.65
C ALA A 187 8.98 14.65 -2.74
N ALA A 188 8.96 14.13 -1.52
CA ALA A 188 10.07 14.22 -0.57
C ALA A 188 11.36 13.55 -1.09
N GLN A 189 11.25 12.42 -1.80
CA GLN A 189 12.41 11.78 -2.45
C GLN A 189 13.01 12.67 -3.55
N LEU A 190 12.18 13.29 -4.39
CA LEU A 190 12.63 14.19 -5.45
C LEU A 190 13.38 15.39 -4.89
N GLU A 191 12.86 15.99 -3.83
CA GLU A 191 13.50 17.12 -3.14
C GLU A 191 14.86 16.73 -2.55
N SER A 192 14.95 15.59 -1.87
CA SER A 192 16.22 15.14 -1.24
C SER A 192 17.29 14.68 -2.23
N THR A 193 16.91 14.25 -3.42
CA THR A 193 17.85 13.87 -4.49
C THR A 193 18.24 15.05 -5.39
N SER A 194 17.66 16.23 -5.19
CA SER A 194 18.06 17.47 -5.86
C SER A 194 19.36 18.05 -5.27
N ASP A 195 20.08 18.86 -6.05
CA ASP A 195 21.31 19.54 -5.61
C ASP A 195 21.06 20.69 -4.60
N ASP A 196 19.79 20.95 -4.24
CA ASP A 196 19.42 22.01 -3.31
C ASP A 196 19.72 21.62 -1.85
N TYR A 197 20.80 22.14 -1.28
CA TYR A 197 21.25 21.83 0.08
C TYR A 197 20.26 22.22 1.19
N ASP A 198 19.30 23.11 0.91
CA ASP A 198 18.29 23.56 1.87
C ASP A 198 17.01 22.71 1.86
N ALA A 199 16.88 21.79 0.90
CA ALA A 199 15.75 20.85 0.83
C ALA A 199 15.79 19.87 2.02
N LYS A 200 14.88 20.06 2.98
CA LYS A 200 14.67 19.12 4.09
C LYS A 200 13.90 17.90 3.61
N PHE A 201 14.42 16.72 3.91
CA PHE A 201 13.68 15.48 3.76
C PHE A 201 12.63 15.36 4.87
N GLU A 202 11.41 15.82 4.63
CA GLU A 202 10.26 15.62 5.53
C GLU A 202 9.28 14.63 4.91
N ILE A 203 9.42 13.35 5.27
CA ILE A 203 8.34 12.39 5.04
C ILE A 203 7.22 12.72 6.03
N VAL A 204 6.00 12.86 5.51
CA VAL A 204 4.80 12.96 6.34
C VAL A 204 4.68 11.68 7.15
N GLN A 205 4.99 11.76 8.44
CA GLN A 205 4.81 10.64 9.36
C GLN A 205 3.33 10.27 9.42
N TRP A 206 3.04 8.97 9.51
CA TRP A 206 1.68 8.48 9.79
C TRP A 206 1.12 9.09 11.08
N ASP A 207 2.01 9.50 11.96
CA ASP A 207 1.71 10.10 13.25
C ASP A 207 1.00 11.46 13.13
N ALA A 208 1.02 12.07 11.94
CA ALA A 208 0.26 13.28 11.63
C ALA A 208 -1.23 13.03 11.31
N SER A 209 -1.63 11.79 10.97
CA SER A 209 -3.04 11.45 10.73
C SER A 209 -3.74 11.10 12.05
N ASN A 210 -4.90 11.73 12.27
CA ASN A 210 -5.74 11.52 13.44
C ASN A 210 -7.06 10.80 13.11
N HIS A 211 -7.10 10.07 12.00
CA HIS A 211 -8.29 9.33 11.58
C HIS A 211 -8.58 8.17 12.55
N LEU A 212 -9.88 7.91 12.76
CA LEU A 212 -10.35 6.68 13.38
C LEU A 212 -10.03 5.51 12.44
N LEU A 213 -9.23 4.56 12.90
CA LEU A 213 -9.01 3.32 12.16
C LEU A 213 -10.01 2.27 12.63
N VAL A 214 -10.86 1.83 11.72
CA VAL A 214 -11.79 0.73 11.95
C VAL A 214 -11.23 -0.52 11.31
N PHE A 215 -11.15 -1.60 12.08
CA PHE A 215 -10.69 -2.90 11.65
C PHE A 215 -11.73 -3.96 11.93
N PHE A 216 -12.14 -4.70 10.90
CA PHE A 216 -12.90 -5.93 11.10
C PHE A 216 -11.95 -7.03 11.57
N MET A 217 -12.25 -7.64 12.72
CA MET A 217 -11.38 -8.62 13.36
C MET A 217 -11.39 -9.94 12.59
N SER A 218 -10.23 -10.59 12.46
CA SER A 218 -10.12 -11.85 11.74
C SER A 218 -10.70 -13.04 12.50
N GLN A 219 -10.52 -13.07 13.82
CA GLN A 219 -11.06 -14.12 14.69
C GLN A 219 -12.56 -13.93 14.98
N HIS A 220 -13.03 -12.68 14.93
CA HIS A 220 -14.43 -12.31 15.18
C HIS A 220 -14.94 -11.37 14.09
N PRO A 221 -15.35 -11.89 12.92
CA PRO A 221 -15.78 -11.09 11.77
C PRO A 221 -16.95 -10.14 12.07
N ASP A 222 -17.72 -10.45 13.11
CA ASP A 222 -18.87 -9.67 13.58
C ASP A 222 -18.53 -8.53 14.54
N SER A 223 -17.25 -8.30 14.79
CA SER A 223 -16.78 -7.28 15.72
C SER A 223 -15.70 -6.42 15.06
N ILE A 224 -15.64 -5.16 15.49
CA ILE A 224 -14.60 -4.23 15.06
C ILE A 224 -13.64 -3.90 16.19
N CYS A 225 -12.41 -3.62 15.82
CA CYS A 225 -11.44 -2.91 16.64
C CYS A 225 -11.31 -1.48 16.13
N ALA A 226 -11.42 -0.51 17.03
CA ALA A 226 -11.34 0.91 16.73
C ALA A 226 -10.05 1.48 17.33
N LEU A 227 -9.05 1.75 16.49
CA LEU A 227 -7.81 2.40 16.91
C LEU A 227 -7.91 3.90 16.66
N TYR A 228 -7.49 4.70 17.64
CA TYR A 228 -7.52 6.16 17.58
C TYR A 228 -6.42 6.75 18.45
N ARG A 229 -5.87 7.89 18.01
CA ARG A 229 -4.88 8.66 18.79
C ARG A 229 -5.54 9.54 19.84
N GLU A 230 -6.64 10.19 19.48
CA GLU A 230 -7.37 11.13 20.32
C GLU A 230 -8.80 10.65 20.57
N LYS A 231 -9.15 10.36 21.83
CA LYS A 231 -10.49 9.91 22.24
C LYS A 231 -11.61 10.85 21.78
N ASN A 232 -11.33 12.15 21.75
CA ASN A 232 -12.31 13.19 21.42
C ASN A 232 -12.70 13.18 19.94
N LYS A 233 -11.87 12.59 19.06
CA LYS A 233 -12.13 12.48 17.63
C LYS A 233 -12.97 11.24 17.26
N VAL A 234 -13.25 10.37 18.22
CA VAL A 234 -14.12 9.21 18.00
C VAL A 234 -15.58 9.70 17.95
N PRO A 235 -16.34 9.40 16.87
CA PRO A 235 -17.75 9.77 16.75
C PRO A 235 -18.63 9.13 17.83
N ASP A 236 -19.68 9.82 18.26
CA ASP A 236 -20.51 9.37 19.40
C ASP A 236 -21.27 8.07 19.13
N ASN A 237 -21.73 7.84 17.90
CA ASN A 237 -22.37 6.58 17.51
C ASN A 237 -21.39 5.39 17.55
N VAL A 238 -20.09 5.61 17.29
CA VAL A 238 -19.04 4.60 17.46
C VAL A 238 -18.78 4.36 18.96
N LYS A 239 -18.77 5.40 19.79
CA LYS A 239 -18.67 5.25 21.25
C LYS A 239 -19.84 4.44 21.81
N GLU A 240 -21.05 4.70 21.32
CA GLU A 240 -22.25 3.99 21.71
C GLU A 240 -22.17 2.50 21.33
N PHE A 241 -21.73 2.20 20.10
CA PHE A 241 -21.42 0.84 19.66
C PHE A 241 -20.40 0.15 20.57
N LEU A 242 -19.25 0.79 20.83
CA LEU A 242 -18.20 0.20 21.66
C LEU A 242 -18.66 -0.01 23.12
N ARG A 243 -19.59 0.83 23.60
CA ARG A 243 -20.23 0.69 24.91
C ARG A 243 -21.17 -0.50 24.95
N SER A 244 -21.98 -0.72 23.91
CA SER A 244 -22.95 -1.83 23.88
C SER A 244 -22.26 -3.21 23.87
N HIS A 245 -21.01 -3.27 23.38
CA HIS A 245 -20.20 -4.49 23.36
C HIS A 245 -19.40 -4.73 24.65
N ASN A 246 -19.47 -3.84 25.64
CA ASN A 246 -18.74 -4.03 26.89
C ASN A 246 -19.56 -4.85 27.89
N MET A 247 -19.04 -6.03 28.24
CA MET A 247 -19.66 -6.96 29.19
C MET A 247 -19.72 -6.45 30.65
N ALA A 248 -18.93 -5.44 31.01
CA ALA A 248 -18.83 -4.91 32.38
C ALA A 248 -19.97 -3.92 32.75
N GLY A 249 -20.91 -3.66 31.84
CA GLY A 249 -22.09 -2.83 32.07
C GLY A 249 -21.88 -1.33 31.79
N PRO A 250 -22.97 -0.58 31.48
CA PRO A 250 -22.88 0.78 30.95
C PRO A 250 -22.36 1.84 31.94
N SER A 251 -22.43 1.58 33.24
CA SER A 251 -22.09 2.56 34.30
C SER A 251 -20.59 2.71 34.59
N LYS A 252 -19.72 1.89 33.98
CA LYS A 252 -18.25 1.95 34.16
C LYS A 252 -17.48 2.01 32.84
N TRP A 253 -18.17 2.25 31.73
CA TRP A 253 -17.54 2.24 30.41
C TRP A 253 -16.86 3.57 30.10
N GLU A 254 -15.57 3.50 29.75
CA GLU A 254 -14.82 4.60 29.16
C GLU A 254 -14.09 4.11 27.91
N LEU A 255 -13.86 5.03 26.96
CA LEU A 255 -12.98 4.76 25.82
C LEU A 255 -11.58 4.42 26.31
N GLU A 256 -10.98 3.40 25.72
CA GLU A 256 -9.61 2.95 26.01
C GLU A 256 -8.58 4.06 25.76
N ASP A 257 -7.56 4.13 26.61
CA ASP A 257 -6.40 5.00 26.38
C ASP A 257 -5.20 4.17 25.95
N TYR A 258 -5.00 4.02 24.64
CA TYR A 258 -3.89 3.22 24.10
C TYR A 258 -2.51 3.72 24.56
N ASN A 259 -2.35 5.01 24.90
CA ASN A 259 -1.08 5.56 25.37
C ASN A 259 -0.76 5.17 26.81
N ARG A 260 -1.77 4.78 27.59
CA ARG A 260 -1.64 4.34 28.99
C ARG A 260 -1.84 2.84 29.14
N MET A 261 -2.19 2.15 28.07
CA MET A 261 -2.40 0.71 28.05
C MET A 261 -1.06 -0.02 28.19
N PRO A 262 -0.95 -1.02 29.07
CA PRO A 262 0.26 -1.83 29.19
C PRO A 262 0.48 -2.69 27.93
N SER A 263 1.73 -3.07 27.68
CA SER A 263 2.17 -3.69 26.42
C SER A 263 1.52 -5.06 26.15
N ASP A 264 1.19 -5.82 27.20
CA ASP A 264 0.47 -7.09 27.14
C ASP A 264 -0.95 -6.92 26.60
N LEU A 265 -1.71 -5.95 27.11
CA LEU A 265 -3.04 -5.65 26.59
C LEU A 265 -2.99 -5.10 25.16
N LEU A 266 -1.97 -4.31 24.81
CA LEU A 266 -1.74 -3.88 23.42
C LEU A 266 -1.47 -5.08 22.51
N LEU A 267 -0.75 -6.10 22.99
CA LEU A 267 -0.51 -7.32 22.24
C LEU A 267 -1.80 -8.09 22.01
N GLU A 268 -2.63 -8.27 23.05
CA GLU A 268 -3.95 -8.92 22.93
C GLU A 268 -4.83 -8.24 21.87
N ARG A 269 -4.80 -6.89 21.79
CA ARG A 269 -5.53 -6.16 20.75
C ARG A 269 -4.99 -6.45 19.36
N LEU A 270 -3.67 -6.51 19.20
CA LEU A 270 -3.05 -6.85 17.92
C LEU A 270 -3.33 -8.32 17.53
N GLU A 271 -3.36 -9.23 18.49
CA GLU A 271 -3.72 -10.64 18.31
C GLU A 271 -5.21 -10.84 17.99
N CYS A 272 -6.09 -9.90 18.29
CA CYS A 272 -7.46 -9.93 17.77
C CYS A 272 -7.53 -9.44 16.31
N LEU A 273 -6.56 -8.59 15.93
CA LEU A 273 -6.48 -8.03 14.59
C LEU A 273 -5.87 -9.02 13.60
N ALA A 274 -4.74 -9.65 13.90
CA ALA A 274 -3.84 -10.30 12.93
C ALA A 274 -4.07 -11.80 12.63
N PRO A 275 -4.18 -12.71 13.63
CA PRO A 275 -4.19 -14.15 13.45
C PRO A 275 -5.51 -14.67 12.86
N ARG A 276 -5.42 -15.76 12.08
CA ARG A 276 -6.57 -16.58 11.68
C ARG A 276 -6.80 -17.77 12.64
N THR A 277 -5.91 -17.94 13.61
CA THR A 277 -5.88 -19.04 14.58
C THR A 277 -6.07 -18.49 15.99
N MET A 278 -6.59 -19.32 16.90
CA MET A 278 -6.84 -18.96 18.31
C MET A 278 -5.73 -19.46 19.25
N TYR A 279 -4.59 -19.92 18.72
CA TYR A 279 -3.49 -20.42 19.56
C TYR A 279 -2.62 -19.26 20.02
N PRO A 280 -2.18 -19.26 21.29
CA PRO A 280 -1.26 -18.26 21.80
C PRO A 280 0.06 -18.33 21.03
N LEU A 281 0.59 -17.17 20.67
CA LEU A 281 1.81 -17.07 19.90
C LEU A 281 2.99 -16.88 20.82
N ASP A 282 4.04 -17.66 20.58
CA ASP A 282 5.34 -17.45 21.22
C ASP A 282 6.05 -16.29 20.51
N LEU A 283 5.60 -15.06 20.78
CA LEU A 283 6.17 -13.85 20.20
C LEU A 283 7.35 -13.36 21.04
N PRO A 284 8.42 -12.85 20.41
CA PRO A 284 9.53 -12.25 21.14
C PRO A 284 9.04 -11.05 21.95
N LEU A 285 9.65 -10.83 23.12
CA LEU A 285 9.35 -9.67 23.97
C LEU A 285 9.57 -8.37 23.19
N TYR A 286 8.48 -7.74 22.78
CA TYR A 286 8.47 -6.47 22.07
C TYR A 286 7.69 -5.45 22.89
N ALA A 287 8.30 -4.30 23.15
CA ALA A 287 7.62 -3.21 23.83
C ALA A 287 6.62 -2.53 22.87
N LEU A 288 5.36 -2.93 22.95
CA LEU A 288 4.28 -2.29 22.21
C LEU A 288 3.92 -0.93 22.81
N SER A 289 3.62 0.01 21.92
CA SER A 289 3.07 1.33 22.22
C SER A 289 1.83 1.55 21.36
N ALA A 290 1.00 2.54 21.70
CA ALA A 290 -0.14 2.97 20.88
C ALA A 290 0.27 3.27 19.42
N ASP A 291 1.48 3.79 19.25
CA ASP A 291 2.03 4.12 17.95
C ASP A 291 2.44 2.87 17.17
N ASN A 292 3.12 1.92 17.83
CA ASN A 292 3.55 0.67 17.22
C ASN A 292 2.35 -0.19 16.78
N ILE A 293 1.30 -0.31 17.61
CA ILE A 293 0.10 -1.07 17.24
C ILE A 293 -0.63 -0.42 16.06
N THR A 294 -0.71 0.91 16.01
CA THR A 294 -1.32 1.64 14.90
C THR A 294 -0.56 1.39 13.60
N LYS A 295 0.78 1.46 13.65
CA LYS A 295 1.66 1.18 12.50
C LYS A 295 1.51 -0.26 12.01
N MET A 296 1.51 -1.23 12.91
CA MET A 296 1.31 -2.65 12.60
C MET A 296 -0.07 -2.91 11.99
N ALA A 297 -1.13 -2.27 12.52
CA ALA A 297 -2.47 -2.40 11.99
C ALA A 297 -2.57 -1.83 10.56
N LEU A 298 -1.96 -0.68 10.28
CA LEU A 298 -1.92 -0.09 8.93
C LEU A 298 -1.17 -0.98 7.93
N ILE A 299 -0.04 -1.57 8.35
CA ILE A 299 0.70 -2.56 7.55
C ILE A 299 -0.19 -3.75 7.23
N LEU A 300 -0.95 -4.23 8.22
CA LEU A 300 -1.87 -5.35 8.06
C LEU A 300 -3.02 -5.06 7.08
N LEU A 301 -3.59 -3.83 7.07
CA LEU A 301 -4.62 -3.45 6.08
C LEU A 301 -4.10 -3.57 4.65
N ARG A 302 -2.91 -3.00 4.39
CA ARG A 302 -2.29 -3.07 3.06
C ARG A 302 -1.98 -4.51 2.67
N ALA A 303 -1.41 -5.29 3.60
CA ALA A 303 -1.10 -6.69 3.36
C ALA A 303 -2.36 -7.51 3.05
N ARG A 304 -3.48 -7.30 3.75
CA ARG A 304 -4.76 -7.97 3.49
C ARG A 304 -5.32 -7.64 2.12
N ALA A 305 -5.26 -6.37 1.75
CA ALA A 305 -5.67 -5.86 0.44
C ALA A 305 -4.70 -6.23 -0.69
N ASN A 306 -3.66 -7.03 -0.44
CA ASN A 306 -2.60 -7.34 -1.41
C ASN A 306 -1.85 -6.12 -1.95
N VAL A 307 -1.96 -4.98 -1.27
CA VAL A 307 -1.25 -3.76 -1.61
C VAL A 307 0.18 -3.88 -1.06
N PRO A 308 1.21 -3.70 -1.90
CA PRO A 308 2.61 -3.75 -1.47
C PRO A 308 2.89 -2.78 -0.34
N VAL A 309 3.68 -3.22 0.64
CA VAL A 309 4.05 -2.42 1.80
C VAL A 309 5.50 -2.02 1.68
N VAL A 310 5.77 -0.72 1.61
CA VAL A 310 7.12 -0.16 1.59
C VAL A 310 7.28 0.68 2.84
N VAL A 311 8.20 0.29 3.70
CA VAL A 311 8.53 0.99 4.94
C VAL A 311 9.87 1.68 4.76
N MET A 312 9.92 2.97 5.06
CA MET A 312 11.17 3.70 5.14
C MET A 312 11.51 3.98 6.59
N GLY A 313 12.70 3.57 7.02
CA GLY A 313 13.13 3.71 8.40
C GLY A 313 14.65 3.57 8.53
N GLU A 314 15.21 4.10 9.63
CA GLU A 314 16.60 3.83 9.97
C GLU A 314 16.76 2.35 10.40
N ALA A 315 17.95 1.78 10.21
CA ALA A 315 18.24 0.41 10.63
C ALA A 315 17.95 0.22 12.13
N GLY A 316 17.22 -0.84 12.49
CA GLY A 316 16.92 -1.19 13.88
C GLY A 316 15.47 -1.06 14.33
N CYS A 317 14.50 -0.83 13.44
CA CYS A 317 13.08 -0.94 13.78
C CYS A 317 12.69 -2.42 13.93
N GLY A 318 12.41 -2.86 15.16
CA GLY A 318 12.17 -4.26 15.49
C GLY A 318 11.05 -4.91 14.67
N LYS A 319 11.30 -6.15 14.24
CA LYS A 319 10.42 -6.96 13.39
C LYS A 319 9.65 -7.95 14.26
N VAL A 320 8.32 -7.91 14.23
CA VAL A 320 7.44 -8.93 14.85
C VAL A 320 6.50 -9.43 13.78
N VAL A 321 6.61 -10.70 13.38
CA VAL A 321 5.71 -11.32 12.42
C VAL A 321 5.52 -12.80 12.79
N GLU A 322 4.27 -13.22 12.87
CA GLU A 322 3.80 -14.60 13.13
C GLU A 322 3.74 -15.47 11.87
N VAL A 323 3.67 -14.86 10.68
CA VAL A 323 3.52 -15.55 9.40
C VAL A 323 4.86 -16.11 8.91
N ASN A 324 4.82 -17.19 8.13
CA ASN A 324 6.00 -17.68 7.38
C ASN A 324 6.65 -16.49 6.67
N TYR A 325 7.84 -16.14 7.14
CA TYR A 325 8.50 -14.89 6.82
C TYR A 325 9.88 -15.19 6.24
N GLU A 326 10.14 -14.68 5.04
CA GLU A 326 11.42 -14.87 4.36
C GLU A 326 12.04 -13.52 4.02
N PRO A 327 13.09 -13.11 4.76
CA PRO A 327 13.82 -11.90 4.45
C PRO A 327 14.80 -12.14 3.29
N PHE A 328 14.93 -11.15 2.43
CA PHE A 328 15.94 -11.09 1.39
C PHE A 328 16.64 -9.73 1.46
N ASN A 329 17.88 -9.73 1.94
CA ASN A 329 18.67 -8.51 2.12
C ASN A 329 19.30 -8.12 0.78
N LEU A 330 18.85 -6.98 0.23
CA LEU A 330 19.38 -6.49 -1.03
C LEU A 330 20.62 -5.62 -0.80
N HIS A 331 21.52 -5.66 -1.77
CA HIS A 331 22.70 -4.81 -1.83
C HIS A 331 23.19 -4.70 -3.29
N ALA A 332 24.17 -3.84 -3.53
CA ALA A 332 24.74 -3.62 -4.86
C ALA A 332 25.42 -4.86 -5.49
N GLY A 333 25.67 -5.91 -4.70
CA GLY A 333 26.30 -7.16 -5.16
C GLY A 333 25.30 -8.24 -5.59
N ILE A 334 24.00 -8.05 -5.35
CA ILE A 334 22.95 -8.97 -5.77
C ILE A 334 22.84 -8.98 -7.28
N LYS A 335 22.82 -10.17 -7.88
CA LYS A 335 22.57 -10.40 -9.29
C LYS A 335 21.08 -10.60 -9.54
N GLU A 336 20.66 -10.38 -10.79
CA GLU A 336 19.29 -10.62 -11.22
C GLU A 336 18.83 -12.05 -10.91
N GLN A 337 19.70 -13.04 -11.18
CA GLN A 337 19.41 -14.45 -10.95
C GLN A 337 19.13 -14.75 -9.47
N ASP A 338 19.80 -14.08 -8.52
CA ASP A 338 19.56 -14.31 -7.09
C ASP A 338 18.13 -13.92 -6.70
N ILE A 339 17.59 -12.85 -7.29
CA ILE A 339 16.19 -12.41 -7.09
C ILE A 339 15.23 -13.42 -7.72
N LEU A 340 15.53 -13.91 -8.92
CA LEU A 340 14.70 -14.89 -9.63
C LEU A 340 14.62 -16.22 -8.86
N ASP A 341 15.76 -16.71 -8.39
CA ASP A 341 15.86 -17.97 -7.63
C ASP A 341 15.11 -17.86 -6.30
N PHE A 342 15.27 -16.73 -5.59
CA PHE A 342 14.50 -16.45 -4.38
C PHE A 342 12.99 -16.49 -4.63
N MET A 343 12.53 -15.83 -5.69
CA MET A 343 11.11 -15.78 -6.03
C MET A 343 10.56 -17.14 -6.50
N ASP A 344 11.33 -17.93 -7.26
CA ASP A 344 10.90 -19.28 -7.66
C ASP A 344 10.69 -20.19 -6.45
N MET A 345 11.61 -20.15 -5.48
CA MET A 345 11.46 -20.88 -4.21
C MET A 345 10.23 -20.39 -3.43
N ALA A 346 10.06 -19.07 -3.32
CA ALA A 346 8.93 -18.49 -2.59
C ALA A 346 7.59 -18.88 -3.22
N GLN A 347 7.48 -18.88 -4.55
CA GLN A 347 6.26 -19.29 -5.25
C GLN A 347 5.88 -20.75 -4.96
N LYS A 348 6.85 -21.67 -4.97
CA LYS A 348 6.61 -23.08 -4.59
C LYS A 348 6.18 -23.24 -3.14
N LYS A 349 6.72 -22.43 -2.22
CA LYS A 349 6.32 -22.46 -0.81
C LYS A 349 4.90 -21.92 -0.61
N ALA A 350 4.51 -20.93 -1.40
CA ALA A 350 3.20 -20.28 -1.32
C ALA A 350 2.02 -21.20 -1.71
N ASP A 351 2.30 -22.34 -2.35
CA ASP A 351 1.32 -23.42 -2.56
C ASP A 351 0.83 -24.02 -1.23
N ASN A 352 1.65 -23.97 -0.17
CA ASN A 352 1.33 -24.54 1.15
C ASN A 352 0.67 -23.56 2.11
N GLY A 353 0.53 -22.28 1.74
CA GLY A 353 -0.07 -21.26 2.60
C GLY A 353 0.41 -19.85 2.32
N GLU A 354 -0.05 -18.91 3.15
CA GLU A 354 0.37 -17.52 3.08
C GLU A 354 1.87 -17.37 3.42
N LEU A 355 2.58 -16.60 2.59
CA LEU A 355 4.02 -16.37 2.72
C LEU A 355 4.32 -14.88 2.64
N TRP A 356 5.05 -14.35 3.62
CA TRP A 356 5.43 -12.95 3.69
C TRP A 356 6.90 -12.82 3.29
N LEU A 357 7.17 -12.07 2.22
CA LEU A 357 8.53 -11.81 1.76
C LEU A 357 8.92 -10.39 2.13
N LEU A 358 10.07 -10.21 2.77
CA LEU A 358 10.64 -8.88 3.01
C LEU A 358 11.88 -8.68 2.16
N PHE A 359 11.80 -7.71 1.24
CA PHE A 359 12.98 -7.17 0.57
C PHE A 359 13.58 -6.07 1.44
N ASP A 360 14.69 -6.35 2.11
CA ASP A 360 15.36 -5.35 2.94
C ASP A 360 16.30 -4.49 2.09
N GLU A 361 16.41 -3.22 2.43
CA GLU A 361 17.26 -2.22 1.77
C GLU A 361 17.05 -2.12 0.23
N ILE A 362 15.81 -2.13 -0.26
CA ILE A 362 15.52 -2.19 -1.71
C ILE A 362 16.24 -1.12 -2.55
N ASN A 363 16.47 0.05 -1.98
CA ASN A 363 17.10 1.18 -2.65
C ASN A 363 18.64 1.10 -2.71
N THR A 364 19.27 0.03 -2.24
CA THR A 364 20.70 -0.25 -2.44
C THR A 364 20.96 -1.20 -3.62
N CYS A 365 19.91 -1.86 -4.14
CA CYS A 365 20.00 -2.85 -5.21
C CYS A 365 20.25 -2.23 -6.59
N ASN A 366 21.00 -2.94 -7.45
CA ASN A 366 21.18 -2.55 -8.85
C ASN A 366 19.99 -2.88 -9.75
N HIS A 367 19.14 -3.82 -9.35
CA HIS A 367 18.02 -4.34 -10.14
C HIS A 367 16.68 -3.66 -9.77
N ILE A 368 16.70 -2.36 -9.48
CA ILE A 368 15.52 -1.62 -9.01
C ILE A 368 14.36 -1.67 -9.99
N GLY A 369 14.62 -1.72 -11.31
CA GLY A 369 13.57 -1.86 -12.33
C GLY A 369 12.81 -3.20 -12.23
N LEU A 370 13.53 -4.31 -11.99
CA LEU A 370 12.93 -5.61 -11.75
C LEU A 370 12.09 -5.60 -10.47
N LEU A 371 12.68 -5.09 -9.38
CA LEU A 371 12.01 -4.98 -8.08
C LEU A 371 10.77 -4.08 -8.16
N ALA A 372 10.78 -3.04 -8.98
CA ALA A 372 9.64 -2.14 -9.08
C ALA A 372 8.42 -2.80 -9.70
N ASN A 373 8.58 -3.62 -10.75
CA ASN A 373 7.47 -4.38 -11.32
C ASN A 373 7.01 -5.49 -10.37
N LEU A 374 7.96 -6.15 -9.71
CA LEU A 374 7.67 -7.17 -8.70
C LEU A 374 6.87 -6.60 -7.54
N ILE A 375 7.31 -5.47 -6.97
CA ILE A 375 6.68 -4.83 -5.82
C ILE A 375 5.38 -4.17 -6.26
N ALA A 376 5.41 -3.20 -7.17
CA ALA A 376 4.24 -2.37 -7.48
C ALA A 376 3.09 -3.14 -8.14
N HIS A 377 3.42 -4.01 -9.12
CA HIS A 377 2.46 -4.70 -9.98
C HIS A 377 2.34 -6.19 -9.68
N ARG A 378 3.04 -6.69 -8.65
CA ARG A 378 3.08 -8.12 -8.31
C ARG A 378 3.42 -8.98 -9.53
N THR A 379 4.30 -8.51 -10.40
CA THR A 379 4.62 -9.17 -11.67
C THR A 379 6.11 -9.39 -11.81
N LEU A 380 6.51 -10.62 -12.13
CA LEU A 380 7.88 -11.01 -12.39
C LEU A 380 7.97 -11.68 -13.76
N GLN A 381 8.81 -11.14 -14.66
CA GLN A 381 8.97 -11.65 -16.03
C GLN A 381 7.63 -11.82 -16.78
N GLY A 382 6.71 -10.88 -16.60
CA GLY A 382 5.38 -10.90 -17.24
C GLY A 382 4.38 -11.88 -16.62
N LYS A 383 4.72 -12.55 -15.52
CA LYS A 383 3.82 -13.45 -14.79
C LYS A 383 3.44 -12.85 -13.45
N LEU A 384 2.17 -12.98 -13.08
CA LEU A 384 1.67 -12.56 -11.78
C LEU A 384 2.27 -13.45 -10.67
N VAL A 385 2.72 -12.83 -9.58
CA VAL A 385 3.19 -13.49 -8.38
C VAL A 385 2.03 -14.22 -7.71
N HIS A 386 2.31 -15.41 -7.18
CA HIS A 386 1.35 -16.24 -6.47
C HIS A 386 0.47 -15.45 -5.47
N PRO A 387 -0.87 -15.62 -5.48
CA PRO A 387 -1.79 -14.80 -4.69
C PRO A 387 -1.65 -14.96 -3.18
N ASN A 388 -0.98 -16.02 -2.69
CA ASN A 388 -0.68 -16.21 -1.26
C ASN A 388 0.60 -15.49 -0.80
N ILE A 389 1.36 -14.87 -1.70
CA ILE A 389 2.56 -14.10 -1.33
C ILE A 389 2.17 -12.67 -0.95
N ARG A 390 2.65 -12.18 0.18
CA ARG A 390 2.57 -10.77 0.60
C ARG A 390 3.96 -10.14 0.50
N LEU A 391 4.07 -9.05 -0.25
CA LEU A 391 5.34 -8.39 -0.53
C LEU A 391 5.52 -7.18 0.39
N PHE A 392 6.60 -7.23 1.17
CA PHE A 392 7.05 -6.16 2.03
C PHE A 392 8.42 -5.69 1.54
N SER A 393 8.69 -4.41 1.75
CA SER A 393 9.97 -3.82 1.39
C SER A 393 10.38 -2.81 2.45
N ALA A 394 11.66 -2.79 2.77
CA ALA A 394 12.27 -1.78 3.59
C ALA A 394 13.29 -0.99 2.76
N CYS A 395 13.37 0.31 2.99
CA CYS A 395 14.34 1.16 2.32
C CYS A 395 14.98 2.15 3.30
N ASN A 396 16.25 2.46 3.01
CA ASN A 396 17.01 3.44 3.78
C ASN A 396 16.54 4.87 3.43
N PRO A 397 16.50 5.81 4.39
CA PRO A 397 16.04 7.17 4.13
C PRO A 397 17.02 7.99 3.28
N TYR A 398 16.50 8.92 2.48
CA TYR A 398 17.28 9.84 1.63
C TYR A 398 17.77 11.06 2.42
N ARG A 399 18.53 10.81 3.49
CA ARG A 399 19.02 11.87 4.38
C ARG A 399 20.32 12.47 3.84
N LYS A 400 20.37 13.79 3.64
CA LYS A 400 21.60 14.52 3.31
C LYS A 400 22.57 14.57 4.49
N ARG A 401 23.87 14.53 4.22
CA ARG A 401 24.92 14.70 5.23
C ARG A 401 24.97 16.18 5.65
N VAL A 402 24.82 16.43 6.95
CA VAL A 402 24.76 17.81 7.49
C VAL A 402 26.15 18.49 7.50
N LYS A 403 27.26 17.73 7.49
CA LYS A 403 28.66 18.22 7.33
C LYS A 403 29.57 17.11 6.79
N ALA A 404 30.65 17.48 6.10
CA ALA A 404 31.73 16.55 5.74
C ALA A 404 32.35 15.96 7.02
N GLN A 405 32.27 14.64 7.19
CA GLN A 405 33.00 13.96 8.25
C GLN A 405 34.51 14.16 8.03
N SER A 406 35.11 14.94 8.94
CA SER A 406 36.49 14.94 9.40
C SER A 406 37.63 14.58 8.43
N GLN A 407 38.54 15.55 8.26
CA GLN A 407 39.94 15.36 7.86
C GLN A 407 40.72 14.58 8.94
N THR A 408 40.45 13.29 9.10
CA THR A 408 41.22 12.41 10.01
C THR A 408 41.79 11.22 9.25
N GLY A 409 43.13 11.19 9.16
CA GLY A 409 43.93 9.98 8.92
C GLY A 409 44.29 9.66 7.47
N ILE A 410 45.57 9.86 7.13
CA ILE A 410 46.36 9.33 5.99
C ILE A 410 45.67 9.38 4.62
N LYS A 411 46.15 10.28 3.75
CA LYS A 411 45.85 10.28 2.31
C LYS A 411 46.36 8.99 1.66
N THR A 412 45.56 7.92 1.70
CA THR A 412 45.76 6.77 0.82
C THR A 412 45.58 7.27 -0.62
N ARG A 413 46.67 7.21 -1.39
CA ARG A 413 46.72 7.44 -2.84
C ARG A 413 45.99 6.33 -3.60
N ILE A 414 44.75 6.06 -3.24
CA ILE A 414 43.80 5.36 -4.09
C ILE A 414 42.79 6.44 -4.43
N ARG A 415 42.72 6.81 -5.72
CA ARG A 415 41.64 7.66 -6.23
C ARG A 415 40.34 7.08 -5.68
N ARG A 416 39.71 7.81 -4.75
CA ARG A 416 38.47 7.44 -4.06
C ARG A 416 37.49 6.92 -5.10
N TYR A 417 37.31 5.59 -5.12
CA TYR A 417 36.18 4.97 -5.78
C TYR A 417 34.96 5.43 -4.97
N GLU A 418 34.25 6.42 -5.51
CA GLU A 418 32.83 6.69 -5.27
C GLU A 418 32.34 7.07 -3.85
N GLU A 419 33.04 7.91 -3.09
CA GLU A 419 32.36 8.77 -2.09
C GLU A 419 31.72 10.01 -2.76
N GLN A 420 30.88 9.81 -3.77
CA GLN A 420 30.30 10.89 -4.58
C GLN A 420 28.88 11.33 -4.16
N ASN A 421 28.26 10.68 -3.18
CA ASN A 421 26.87 10.93 -2.85
C ASN A 421 26.71 11.84 -1.62
N ASN A 422 25.93 12.91 -1.74
CA ASN A 422 25.62 13.85 -0.64
C ASN A 422 24.77 13.23 0.48
N LEU A 423 24.33 11.98 0.30
CA LEU A 423 23.47 11.25 1.21
C LEU A 423 24.27 10.48 2.27
N VAL A 424 23.65 10.27 3.44
CA VAL A 424 24.18 9.44 4.52
C VAL A 424 24.33 7.99 4.06
N TYR A 425 23.29 7.48 3.38
CA TYR A 425 23.25 6.12 2.84
C TYR A 425 23.59 6.12 1.34
N GLN A 426 24.26 5.07 0.86
CA GLN A 426 24.47 4.85 -0.56
C GLN A 426 23.22 4.23 -1.19
N VAL A 427 22.26 5.10 -1.50
CA VAL A 427 20.94 4.71 -2.01
C VAL A 427 20.68 5.25 -3.40
N LYS A 428 19.83 4.54 -4.13
CA LYS A 428 19.32 4.88 -5.46
C LYS A 428 17.87 5.35 -5.34
N PRO A 429 17.40 6.27 -6.19
CA PRO A 429 16.00 6.69 -6.19
C PRO A 429 15.06 5.51 -6.41
N LEU A 430 13.99 5.41 -5.62
CA LEU A 430 12.90 4.48 -5.89
C LEU A 430 12.13 4.94 -7.15
N PRO A 431 11.68 4.02 -8.00
CA PRO A 431 10.81 4.34 -9.13
C PRO A 431 9.47 4.88 -8.68
N ASP A 432 8.85 5.71 -9.52
CA ASP A 432 7.59 6.42 -9.24
C ASP A 432 6.39 5.53 -8.86
N GLN A 433 6.48 4.23 -9.14
CA GLN A 433 5.42 3.23 -8.91
C GLN A 433 5.51 2.53 -7.55
N ILE A 434 6.63 2.69 -6.82
CA ILE A 434 6.87 2.21 -5.46
C ILE A 434 6.69 3.40 -4.51
#